data_AF-A0A212JWG9-F1
#
_entry.id   AF-A0A212JWG9-F1
#
_cell.length_a   1.000
_cell.length_b   1.000
_cell.length_c   1.000
_cell.angle_alpha   90.00
_cell.angle_beta   90.00
_cell.angle_gamma   90.00
#
_symmetry.space_group_name_H-M   'P 1'
#
loop_
_entity.id
_entity.type
_entity.pdbx_description
1 polymer ?
#
loop_
_entity_poly.entity_id
_entity_poly.type
_entity_poly.pdbx_seq_one_letter_code
_entity_poly.pdbx_strand_id
1 'polypeptide(L)'
;MRITICLLFSISLLTSCVRESLPECPYQYSIQLVVKDKNYLNNSGTEGNIVDENLPFNQYISNIYYTLENVKTGKTDKKSPINKILGDDKNTNIILDHMPDGQYLLTVWGNVNESMIETLSLHSDNTESTDIYISVLPH
;
A
#
# COMPACT_ATOMS: atom_id res chain seq x y z
N MET A 1 -1.52 -69.04 -1.28
CA MET A 1 -0.62 -68.01 -1.84
C MET A 1 -1.25 -67.10 -2.91
N ARG A 2 -2.43 -67.41 -3.47
CA ARG A 2 -3.12 -66.53 -4.44
C ARG A 2 -4.06 -65.49 -3.80
N ILE A 3 -4.71 -65.86 -2.69
CA ILE A 3 -5.68 -64.99 -1.99
C ILE A 3 -4.99 -63.83 -1.25
N THR A 4 -3.79 -64.06 -0.72
CA THR A 4 -3.02 -63.06 0.03
C THR A 4 -2.53 -61.90 -0.85
N ILE A 5 -2.29 -62.16 -2.13
CA ILE A 5 -1.81 -61.15 -3.10
C ILE A 5 -2.94 -60.19 -3.50
N CYS A 6 -4.17 -60.69 -3.65
CA CYS A 6 -5.33 -59.86 -3.95
C CYS A 6 -5.68 -58.88 -2.82
N LEU A 7 -5.49 -59.31 -1.57
CA LEU A 7 -5.80 -58.49 -0.40
C LEU A 7 -4.80 -57.32 -0.22
N LEU A 8 -3.52 -57.55 -0.54
CA LEU A 8 -2.49 -56.51 -0.55
C LEU A 8 -2.70 -55.46 -1.67
N PHE A 9 -3.18 -55.87 -2.85
CA PHE A 9 -3.46 -54.94 -3.96
C PHE A 9 -4.66 -54.03 -3.69
N SER A 10 -5.59 -54.48 -2.85
CA SER A 10 -6.81 -53.74 -2.47
C SER A 10 -6.52 -52.60 -1.48
N ILE A 11 -5.50 -52.78 -0.62
CA ILE A 11 -5.12 -51.80 0.41
C ILE A 11 -4.37 -50.60 -0.21
N SER A 12 -3.64 -50.80 -1.31
CA SER A 12 -2.95 -49.72 -2.03
C SER A 12 -3.87 -48.77 -2.79
N LEU A 13 -5.15 -49.14 -3.02
CA LEU A 13 -6.14 -48.28 -3.68
C LEU A 13 -6.86 -47.34 -2.69
N LEU A 14 -6.69 -47.54 -1.38
CA LEU A 14 -7.30 -46.73 -0.33
C LEU A 14 -6.39 -45.60 0.17
N THR A 15 -5.14 -45.52 -0.28
CA THR A 15 -4.28 -44.35 -0.07
C THR A 15 -4.61 -43.27 -1.10
N SER A 16 -5.88 -42.86 -1.16
CA SER A 16 -6.24 -41.60 -1.81
C SER A 16 -5.67 -40.49 -0.92
N CYS A 17 -4.58 -39.88 -1.38
CA CYS A 17 -4.03 -38.70 -0.74
C CYS A 17 -5.09 -37.60 -0.90
N VAL A 18 -5.89 -37.36 0.13
CA VAL A 18 -6.73 -36.17 0.21
C VAL A 18 -5.77 -35.01 0.30
N ARG A 19 -5.48 -34.41 -0.85
CA ARG A 19 -4.70 -33.19 -0.93
C ARG A 19 -5.66 -32.09 -0.49
N GLU A 20 -5.67 -31.84 0.81
CA GLU A 20 -6.37 -30.73 1.41
C GLU A 20 -5.81 -29.46 0.76
N SER A 21 -6.60 -28.82 -0.11
CA SER A 21 -6.21 -27.54 -0.70
C SER A 21 -6.18 -26.55 0.45
N LEU A 22 -4.99 -26.09 0.82
CA LEU A 22 -4.86 -24.97 1.74
C LEU A 22 -5.69 -23.81 1.19
N PRO A 23 -6.48 -23.11 2.03
CA PRO A 23 -7.12 -21.87 1.58
C PRO A 23 -6.03 -20.94 1.05
N GLU A 24 -6.30 -20.28 -0.09
CA GLU A 24 -5.39 -19.29 -0.66
C GLU A 24 -5.00 -18.31 0.44
N CYS A 25 -3.69 -18.22 0.75
CA CYS A 25 -3.20 -17.28 1.74
C CYS A 25 -3.50 -15.87 1.22
N PRO A 26 -4.35 -15.07 1.89
CA PRO A 26 -4.60 -13.73 1.41
C PRO A 26 -3.30 -12.93 1.52
N TYR A 27 -2.79 -12.46 0.38
CA TYR A 27 -1.60 -11.62 0.37
C TYR A 27 -1.93 -10.30 1.08
N GLN A 28 -1.03 -9.91 1.98
CA GLN A 28 -1.05 -8.62 2.67
C GLN A 28 0.18 -7.84 2.23
N TYR A 29 -0.04 -6.62 1.76
CA TYR A 29 1.03 -5.70 1.36
C TYR A 29 1.17 -4.61 2.41
N SER A 30 2.40 -4.36 2.86
CA SER A 30 2.74 -3.25 3.73
C SER A 30 3.61 -2.26 2.96
N ILE A 31 3.06 -1.08 2.67
CA ILE A 31 3.74 -0.01 1.93
C ILE A 31 4.21 1.02 2.94
N GLN A 32 5.52 1.13 3.11
CA GLN A 32 6.12 2.15 3.96
C GLN A 32 6.20 3.49 3.25
N LEU A 33 5.70 4.53 3.92
CA LEU A 33 5.78 5.92 3.49
C LEU A 33 6.87 6.65 4.28
N VAL A 34 7.70 7.40 3.54
CA VAL A 34 8.81 8.19 4.09
C VAL A 34 8.83 9.55 3.41
N VAL A 35 8.99 10.62 4.18
CA VAL A 35 9.20 11.98 3.65
C VAL A 35 10.68 12.14 3.28
N LYS A 36 10.94 12.37 1.98
CA LYS A 36 12.28 12.66 1.46
C LYS A 36 12.44 14.17 1.26
N ASP A 37 13.69 14.63 1.28
CA ASP A 37 14.09 16.00 0.91
C ASP A 37 13.24 17.11 1.56
N LYS A 38 13.18 17.12 2.89
CA LYS A 38 12.26 17.98 3.67
C LYS A 38 12.54 19.48 3.54
N ASN A 39 13.76 19.83 3.14
CA ASN A 39 14.24 21.21 3.08
C ASN A 39 14.57 21.67 1.66
N TYR A 40 14.42 20.80 0.64
CA TYR A 40 14.67 21.10 -0.78
C TYR A 40 15.97 21.90 -1.01
N LEU A 41 17.05 21.55 -0.30
CA LEU A 41 18.33 22.30 -0.29
C LEU A 41 19.12 22.14 -1.60
N ASN A 42 18.58 21.38 -2.56
CA ASN A 42 19.16 21.10 -3.86
C ASN A 42 18.95 22.24 -4.88
N ASN A 43 18.05 23.19 -4.61
CA ASN A 43 17.86 24.39 -5.43
C ASN A 43 18.38 25.65 -4.70
N SER A 44 18.77 26.68 -5.46
CA SER A 44 19.39 27.91 -4.91
C SER A 44 18.39 28.89 -4.28
N GLY A 45 17.16 28.46 -4.03
CA GLY A 45 16.08 29.28 -3.51
C GLY A 45 15.34 28.50 -2.45
N THR A 46 15.82 28.56 -1.20
CA THR A 46 15.05 28.06 -0.07
C THR A 46 13.82 28.95 0.11
N GLU A 47 12.73 28.60 -0.56
CA GLU A 47 11.40 29.14 -0.24
C GLU A 47 10.83 28.30 0.91
N GLY A 48 10.80 28.89 2.11
CA GLY A 48 10.29 28.25 3.32
C GLY A 48 11.25 28.27 4.50
N ASN A 49 10.72 27.91 5.67
CA ASN A 49 11.54 27.74 6.87
C ASN A 49 12.20 26.37 6.85
N ILE A 50 13.50 26.32 7.15
CA ILE A 50 14.22 25.05 7.35
C ILE A 50 13.55 24.30 8.51
N VAL A 51 13.08 23.09 8.23
CA VAL A 51 12.55 22.16 9.22
C VAL A 51 13.64 21.20 9.69
N ASP A 52 13.59 20.83 10.97
CA ASP A 52 14.46 19.78 11.49
C ASP A 52 14.16 18.47 10.76
N GLU A 53 15.16 17.83 10.17
CA GLU A 53 15.03 16.56 9.44
C GLU A 53 14.85 15.35 10.37
N ASN A 54 15.08 15.54 11.66
CA ASN A 54 14.96 14.55 12.70
C ASN A 54 13.64 14.61 13.46
N LEU A 55 12.59 15.20 12.90
CA LEU A 55 11.24 15.09 13.45
C LEU A 55 10.55 13.76 13.05
N PRO A 56 9.51 13.35 13.79
CA PRO A 56 8.61 12.27 13.38
C PRO A 56 7.86 12.56 12.07
N PHE A 57 7.35 11.51 11.42
CA PHE A 57 6.56 11.62 10.17
C PHE A 57 5.37 12.57 10.34
N ASN A 58 4.67 12.46 11.48
CA ASN A 58 3.47 13.23 11.77
C ASN A 58 3.70 14.76 11.84
N GLN A 59 4.95 15.21 12.00
CA GLN A 59 5.32 16.63 12.03
C GLN A 59 5.41 17.23 10.64
N TYR A 60 5.64 16.40 9.62
CA TYR A 60 5.64 16.82 8.22
C TYR A 60 4.27 16.59 7.58
N ILE A 61 3.68 15.41 7.82
CA ILE A 61 2.42 14.97 7.24
C ILE A 61 1.48 14.49 8.35
N SER A 62 0.47 15.30 8.65
CA SER A 62 -0.49 15.09 9.75
C SER A 62 -1.58 14.06 9.42
N ASN A 63 -1.91 13.90 8.14
CA ASN A 63 -2.91 12.97 7.66
C ASN A 63 -2.60 12.53 6.22
N ILE A 64 -3.16 11.39 5.82
CA ILE A 64 -3.05 10.88 4.46
C ILE A 64 -4.41 10.43 3.91
N TYR A 65 -4.57 10.56 2.61
CA TYR A 65 -5.60 9.94 1.81
C TYR A 65 -4.92 9.17 0.69
N TYR A 66 -5.48 8.02 0.28
CA TYR A 66 -4.93 7.26 -0.84
C TYR A 66 -6.00 6.64 -1.71
N THR A 67 -5.66 6.44 -2.98
CA THR A 67 -6.45 5.69 -3.95
C THR A 67 -5.63 4.58 -4.56
N LEU A 68 -6.30 3.49 -4.89
CA LEU A 68 -5.70 2.36 -5.57
C LEU A 68 -6.46 2.11 -6.87
N GLU A 69 -5.75 2.21 -7.99
CA GLU A 69 -6.30 2.01 -9.33
C GLU A 69 -5.70 0.77 -9.98
N ASN A 70 -6.54 -0.09 -10.52
CA ASN A 70 -6.12 -1.25 -11.28
C ASN A 70 -5.65 -0.80 -12.67
N VAL A 71 -4.34 -0.93 -12.94
CA VAL A 71 -3.71 -0.42 -14.17
C VAL A 71 -4.31 -1.05 -15.43
N LYS A 72 -4.74 -2.31 -15.37
CA LYS A 72 -5.30 -3.01 -16.53
C LYS A 72 -6.70 -2.48 -16.89
N THR A 73 -7.51 -2.17 -15.89
CA THR A 73 -8.92 -1.77 -16.10
C THR A 73 -9.15 -0.27 -16.04
N GLY A 74 -8.20 0.50 -15.49
CA GLY A 74 -8.35 1.92 -15.19
C GLY A 74 -9.38 2.23 -14.10
N LYS A 75 -9.80 1.22 -13.33
CA LYS A 75 -10.82 1.38 -12.28
C LYS A 75 -10.15 1.64 -10.94
N THR A 76 -10.70 2.59 -10.19
CA THR A 76 -10.34 2.79 -8.78
C THR A 76 -10.98 1.67 -7.95
N ASP A 77 -10.17 0.71 -7.53
CA ASP A 77 -10.60 -0.41 -6.70
C ASP A 77 -10.71 -0.02 -5.22
N LYS A 78 -9.96 1.00 -4.78
CA LYS A 78 -10.03 1.49 -3.39
C LYS A 78 -9.85 3.00 -3.28
N LYS A 79 -10.62 3.61 -2.37
CA LYS A 79 -10.40 4.96 -1.84
C LYS A 79 -10.38 4.88 -0.32
N SER A 80 -9.37 5.45 0.32
CA SER A 80 -9.32 5.47 1.79
C SER A 80 -10.20 6.59 2.35
N PRO A 81 -10.63 6.53 3.62
CA PRO A 81 -10.97 7.74 4.35
C PRO A 81 -9.70 8.60 4.55
N ILE A 82 -9.85 9.85 5.02
CA ILE A 82 -8.71 10.64 5.51
C ILE A 82 -8.22 10.00 6.82
N ASN A 83 -7.00 9.49 6.81
CA ASN A 83 -6.38 8.83 7.95
C ASN A 83 -5.42 9.80 8.64
N LYS A 84 -5.67 10.12 9.92
CA LYS A 84 -4.69 10.85 10.72
C LYS A 84 -3.46 9.98 10.96
N ILE A 85 -2.28 10.58 10.88
CA ILE A 85 -1.05 9.92 11.30
C ILE A 85 -0.87 10.12 12.79
N LEU A 86 -0.70 9.02 13.51
CA LEU A 86 -0.52 8.98 14.95
C LEU A 86 0.87 8.41 15.29
N GLY A 87 1.36 8.72 16.48
CA GLY A 87 2.67 8.24 16.97
C GLY A 87 3.84 9.06 16.43
N ASP A 88 5.02 8.77 16.97
CA ASP A 88 6.24 9.57 16.77
C ASP A 88 7.29 8.86 15.89
N ASP A 89 6.85 7.86 15.13
CA ASP A 89 7.71 7.13 14.22
C ASP A 89 8.15 7.99 13.02
N LYS A 90 9.29 7.62 12.44
CA LYS A 90 9.89 8.29 11.26
C LYS A 90 9.17 8.00 9.95
N ASN A 91 8.35 6.97 9.94
CA ASN A 91 7.64 6.46 8.78
C ASN A 91 6.26 5.97 9.23
N THR A 92 5.37 5.81 8.26
CA THR A 92 4.05 5.22 8.48
C THR A 92 3.77 4.19 7.39
N ASN A 93 2.90 3.22 7.66
CA ASN A 93 2.60 2.15 6.72
C ASN A 93 1.15 2.21 6.25
N ILE A 94 0.93 2.01 4.95
CA ILE A 94 -0.37 1.63 4.40
C ILE A 94 -0.42 0.10 4.34
N ILE A 95 -1.46 -0.48 4.93
CA ILE A 95 -1.72 -1.92 4.88
C ILE A 95 -2.84 -2.19 3.86
N LEU A 96 -2.55 -3.04 2.88
CA LEU A 96 -3.50 -3.48 1.87
C LEU A 96 -3.70 -5.00 2.01
N ASP A 97 -4.89 -5.40 2.41
CA ASP A 97 -5.24 -6.81 2.63
C ASP A 97 -6.10 -7.33 1.48
N HIS A 98 -5.95 -8.63 1.16
CA HIS A 98 -6.81 -9.35 0.21
C HIS A 98 -6.86 -8.71 -1.18
N MET A 99 -5.73 -8.16 -1.63
CA MET A 99 -5.62 -7.57 -2.96
C MET A 99 -5.67 -8.67 -4.03
N PRO A 100 -6.57 -8.59 -5.03
CA PRO A 100 -6.56 -9.50 -6.16
C PRO A 100 -5.26 -9.36 -6.95
N ASP A 101 -4.82 -10.43 -7.60
CA ASP A 101 -3.65 -10.41 -8.48
C ASP A 101 -3.79 -9.34 -9.57
N GLY A 102 -2.78 -8.48 -9.70
CA GLY A 102 -2.80 -7.40 -10.66
C GLY A 102 -1.71 -6.37 -10.47
N GLN A 103 -1.66 -5.41 -11.38
CA GLN A 103 -0.83 -4.21 -11.26
C GLN A 103 -1.70 -3.06 -10.80
N TYR A 104 -1.21 -2.32 -9.81
CA TYR A 104 -1.94 -1.22 -9.21
C TYR A 104 -1.11 0.05 -9.14
N LEU A 105 -1.77 1.18 -9.39
CA LEU A 105 -1.25 2.51 -9.13
C LEU A 105 -1.75 2.95 -7.75
N LEU A 106 -0.82 3.17 -6.82
CA LEU A 106 -1.12 3.74 -5.51
C LEU A 106 -0.77 5.23 -5.52
N THR A 107 -1.79 6.06 -5.37
CA THR A 107 -1.60 7.51 -5.22
C THR A 107 -1.87 7.88 -3.78
N VAL A 108 -0.93 8.60 -3.14
CA VAL A 108 -1.02 9.00 -1.74
C VAL A 108 -0.89 10.52 -1.66
N TRP A 109 -1.85 11.14 -0.99
CA TRP A 109 -1.87 12.57 -0.68
C TRP A 109 -1.65 12.77 0.81
N GLY A 110 -0.83 13.75 1.18
CA GLY A 110 -0.60 14.16 2.56
C GLY A 110 -1.23 15.51 2.86
N ASN A 111 -1.57 15.75 4.14
CA ASN A 111 -2.11 17.02 4.63
C ASN A 111 -3.37 17.50 3.89
N VAL A 112 -4.29 16.58 3.58
CA VAL A 112 -5.51 16.88 2.83
C VAL A 112 -6.69 17.22 3.73
N ASN A 113 -7.70 17.85 3.12
CA ASN A 113 -9.05 18.02 3.65
C ASN A 113 -10.09 17.47 2.65
N GLU A 114 -11.36 17.45 3.02
CA GLU A 114 -12.43 16.86 2.19
C GLU A 114 -12.61 17.58 0.83
N SER A 115 -12.53 18.91 0.80
CA SER A 115 -12.71 19.68 -0.45
C SER A 115 -11.56 19.46 -1.46
N MET A 116 -10.33 19.23 -0.98
CA MET A 116 -9.19 18.85 -1.83
C MET A 116 -9.40 17.50 -2.53
N ILE A 117 -10.03 16.54 -1.84
CA ILE A 117 -10.28 15.19 -2.40
C ILE A 117 -11.36 15.25 -3.48
N GLU A 118 -12.39 16.06 -3.29
CA GLU A 118 -13.49 16.21 -4.27
C GLU A 118 -13.01 16.82 -5.58
N THR A 119 -12.06 17.74 -5.50
CA THR A 119 -11.51 18.43 -6.68
C THR A 119 -10.35 17.66 -7.32
N LEU A 120 -9.72 16.73 -6.58
CA LEU A 120 -8.49 16.03 -6.95
C LEU A 120 -7.38 17.00 -7.42
N SER A 121 -7.46 18.26 -7.00
CA SER A 121 -6.57 19.32 -7.42
C SER A 121 -5.23 19.16 -6.72
N LEU A 122 -4.18 18.94 -7.50
CA LEU A 122 -2.81 18.79 -6.98
C LEU A 122 -2.31 20.08 -6.29
N HIS A 123 -2.89 21.24 -6.65
CA HIS A 123 -2.65 22.53 -6.00
C HIS A 123 -3.98 23.23 -5.75
N SER A 124 -4.39 23.32 -4.48
CA SER A 124 -5.32 24.37 -4.08
C SER A 124 -4.46 25.61 -3.86
N ASP A 125 -4.58 26.62 -4.72
CA ASP A 125 -3.98 27.95 -4.54
C ASP A 125 -2.50 28.15 -4.97
N ASN A 126 -1.91 27.29 -5.82
CA ASN A 126 -0.55 27.45 -6.37
C ASN A 126 0.55 27.64 -5.29
N THR A 127 0.37 27.11 -4.09
CA THR A 127 1.38 27.16 -3.03
C THR A 127 2.34 25.97 -3.16
N GLU A 128 3.59 26.27 -3.50
CA GLU A 128 4.69 25.29 -3.49
C GLU A 128 4.90 24.75 -2.04
N SER A 129 5.44 23.53 -1.90
CA SER A 129 5.66 22.80 -0.62
C SER A 129 4.52 21.87 -0.11
N THR A 130 3.56 21.46 -0.96
CA THR A 130 2.50 20.48 -0.60
C THR A 130 2.52 19.22 -1.50
N ASP A 131 3.72 18.80 -1.91
CA ASP A 131 3.89 17.80 -2.97
C ASP A 131 3.24 16.43 -2.68
N ILE A 132 2.69 15.86 -3.74
CA ILE A 132 1.98 14.58 -3.77
C ILE A 132 2.94 13.52 -4.30
N TYR A 133 3.11 12.44 -3.55
CA TYR A 133 4.04 11.36 -3.89
C TYR A 133 3.27 10.22 -4.58
N ILE A 134 3.62 9.95 -5.84
CA ILE A 134 3.07 8.85 -6.63
C ILE A 134 4.09 7.71 -6.62
N SER A 135 3.65 6.49 -6.29
CA SER A 135 4.48 5.30 -6.40
C SER A 135 3.73 4.20 -7.16
N VAL A 136 4.43 3.56 -8.11
CA VAL A 136 3.95 2.36 -8.78
C VAL A 136 4.47 1.16 -7.99
N LEU A 137 3.60 0.21 -7.66
CA LEU A 137 4.00 -1.04 -7.00
C LEU A 137 4.49 -2.03 -8.08
N PRO A 138 5.79 -2.41 -8.09
CA PRO A 138 6.27 -3.48 -8.97
C PRO A 138 5.88 -4.86 -8.41
N HIS A 139 5.80 -5.85 -9.32
CA HIS A 139 5.56 -7.27 -9.05
C HIS A 139 6.60 -7.89 -8.11
#